data_AF-A0A920EIR2-F1
#
_entry.id   AF-A0A920EIR2-F1
#
_cell.length_a   1.000
_cell.length_b   1.000
_cell.length_c   1.000
_cell.angle_alpha   90.00
_cell.angle_beta   90.00
_cell.angle_gamma   90.00
#
_symmetry.space_group_name_H-M   'P 1'
#
loop_
_entity.id
_entity.type
_entity.pdbx_description
1 polymer ?
#
loop_
_entity_poly.entity_id
_entity_poly.type
_entity_poly.pdbx_seq_one_letter_code
_entity_poly.pdbx_strand_id
1 'polypeptide(L)'
;MQNYEAKLAHNPKELEAFLTPLVTAGIDIFHCSQRRFWEPEFEKSHLNLAGWVKKISSKPTITVGSIGLDADFISNPDQRGFSEAEPASLNELLTRLDNDEFDLIAVGRALISNPNWVKHIQNNEDQKIKSFKKEHLRQLI
;
A
#
# COMPACT_ATOMS: atom_id res chain seq x y z
N MET A 1 12.53 8.95 15.05
CA MET A 1 11.57 9.85 14.37
C MET A 1 11.27 9.22 13.02
N GLN A 2 10.01 8.95 12.67
CA GLN A 2 9.65 8.43 11.35
C GLN A 2 9.69 9.59 10.35
N ASN A 3 10.49 9.48 9.29
CA ASN A 3 10.51 10.46 8.21
C ASN A 3 9.65 9.92 7.06
N TYR A 4 8.43 10.46 6.93
CA TYR A 4 7.49 10.07 5.89
C TYR A 4 7.81 10.66 4.50
N GLU A 5 8.72 11.63 4.44
CA GLU A 5 9.19 12.25 3.19
C GLU A 5 10.44 11.55 2.62
N ALA A 6 10.98 10.54 3.31
CA ALA A 6 12.13 9.80 2.83
C ALA A 6 11.76 8.97 1.59
N LYS A 7 12.50 9.15 0.49
CA LYS A 7 12.35 8.40 -0.75
C LYS A 7 13.61 7.63 -1.10
N LEU A 8 13.45 6.50 -1.79
CA LEU A 8 14.56 5.69 -2.31
C LEU A 8 15.26 6.38 -3.50
N ALA A 9 14.51 7.15 -4.27
CA ALA A 9 14.96 7.90 -5.44
C ALA A 9 14.10 9.16 -5.59
N HIS A 10 14.64 10.23 -6.15
CA HIS A 10 13.92 11.50 -6.32
C HIS A 10 13.31 11.67 -7.71
N ASN A 11 13.66 10.79 -8.65
CA ASN A 11 13.14 10.80 -10.02
C ASN A 11 13.22 9.40 -10.67
N PRO A 12 12.53 9.17 -11.79
CA PRO A 12 12.52 7.87 -12.46
C PRO A 12 13.91 7.33 -12.84
N LYS A 13 14.85 8.21 -13.20
CA LYS A 13 16.21 7.80 -13.61
C LYS A 13 17.03 7.28 -12.43
N GLU A 14 16.92 7.94 -11.27
CA GLU A 14 17.53 7.45 -10.03
C GLU A 14 16.91 6.12 -9.58
N LEU A 15 15.58 5.97 -9.73
CA LEU A 15 14.91 4.71 -9.41
C LEU A 15 15.39 3.58 -10.33
N GLU A 16 15.54 3.83 -11.63
CA GLU A 16 16.11 2.86 -12.57
C GLU A 16 17.54 2.45 -12.19
N ALA A 17 18.40 3.41 -11.85
CA ALA A 17 19.76 3.13 -11.40
C ALA A 17 19.76 2.27 -10.11
N PHE A 18 18.82 2.50 -9.20
CA PHE A 18 18.65 1.70 -7.98
C PHE A 18 18.16 0.27 -8.27
N LEU A 19 17.20 0.10 -9.17
CA LEU A 19 16.57 -1.19 -9.47
C LEU A 19 17.46 -2.10 -10.33
N THR A 20 18.21 -1.53 -11.26
CA THR A 20 19.05 -2.29 -12.23
C THR A 20 19.93 -3.37 -11.59
N PRO A 21 20.73 -3.11 -10.53
CA PRO A 21 21.54 -4.15 -9.91
C PRO A 21 20.70 -5.26 -9.27
N LEU A 22 19.52 -4.95 -8.72
CA LEU A 22 18.63 -5.94 -8.12
C LEU A 22 18.00 -6.85 -9.17
N VAL A 23 17.59 -6.27 -10.31
CA VAL A 23 17.10 -7.02 -11.46
C VAL A 23 18.20 -7.93 -12.03
N THR A 24 19.42 -7.40 -12.19
CA THR A 24 20.57 -8.15 -12.69
C THR A 24 20.95 -9.31 -11.75
N ALA A 25 20.79 -9.12 -10.43
CA ALA A 25 20.99 -10.17 -9.44
C ALA A 25 19.90 -11.25 -9.45
N GLY A 26 18.85 -11.10 -10.25
CA GLY A 26 17.81 -12.11 -10.44
C GLY A 26 16.62 -12.01 -9.48
N ILE A 27 16.31 -10.83 -8.94
CA ILE A 27 15.13 -10.66 -8.08
C ILE A 27 13.83 -11.07 -8.81
N ASP A 28 12.93 -11.75 -8.10
CA ASP A 28 11.68 -12.26 -8.65
C ASP A 28 10.52 -11.25 -8.57
N ILE A 29 10.45 -10.48 -7.48
CA ILE A 29 9.33 -9.59 -7.19
C ILE A 29 9.75 -8.42 -6.29
N PHE A 30 9.14 -7.26 -6.47
CA PHE A 30 9.34 -6.10 -5.60
C PHE A 30 8.14 -5.82 -4.72
N HIS A 31 8.33 -5.77 -3.40
CA HIS A 31 7.34 -5.26 -2.48
C HIS A 31 7.53 -3.76 -2.25
N CYS A 32 6.71 -2.94 -2.90
CA CYS A 32 6.85 -1.50 -2.96
C CYS A 32 6.09 -0.82 -1.81
N SER A 33 6.73 -0.75 -0.64
CA SER A 33 6.13 -0.14 0.54
C SER A 33 5.85 1.35 0.35
N GLN A 34 4.64 1.79 0.70
CA GLN A 34 4.22 3.19 0.70
C GLN A 34 3.09 3.40 1.72
N ARG A 35 2.87 4.65 2.15
CA ARG A 35 1.85 4.96 3.17
C ARG A 35 0.44 4.81 2.61
N ARG A 36 0.22 5.29 1.39
CA ARG A 36 -1.08 5.29 0.71
C ARG A 36 -0.89 4.88 -0.74
N PHE A 37 -1.66 3.89 -1.19
CA PHE A 37 -1.44 3.30 -2.51
C PHE A 37 -1.76 4.25 -3.68
N TRP A 38 -2.61 5.25 -3.45
CA TRP A 38 -3.05 6.22 -4.46
C TRP A 38 -2.11 7.41 -4.62
N GLU A 39 -1.15 7.58 -3.72
CA GLU A 39 -0.21 8.69 -3.81
C GLU A 39 0.82 8.42 -4.92
N PRO A 40 1.07 9.39 -5.82
CA PRO A 40 2.05 9.21 -6.86
C PRO A 40 3.47 9.26 -6.30
N GLU A 41 4.36 8.42 -6.84
CA GLU A 41 5.76 8.38 -6.41
C GLU A 41 6.53 9.63 -6.88
N PHE A 42 6.20 10.13 -8.09
CA PHE A 42 6.84 11.30 -8.69
C PHE A 42 5.79 12.31 -9.18
N GLU A 43 6.17 13.58 -9.21
CA GLU A 43 5.33 14.64 -9.77
C GLU A 43 4.94 14.34 -11.22
N LYS A 44 3.75 14.82 -11.62
CA LYS A 44 3.20 14.69 -12.99
C LYS A 44 2.98 13.25 -13.48
N SER A 45 2.95 12.29 -12.55
CA SER A 45 2.52 10.92 -12.80
C SER A 45 1.37 10.55 -11.88
N HIS A 46 0.52 9.61 -12.28
CA HIS A 46 -0.44 8.95 -11.40
C HIS A 46 0.15 7.67 -10.78
N LEU A 47 1.26 7.15 -11.33
CA LEU A 47 1.85 5.91 -10.86
C LEU A 47 2.44 6.08 -9.47
N ASN A 48 2.08 5.13 -8.60
CA ASN A 48 2.68 4.95 -7.30
C ASN A 48 4.03 4.21 -7.44
N LEU A 49 4.71 3.89 -6.33
CA LEU A 49 6.02 3.23 -6.38
C LEU A 49 5.94 1.87 -7.11
N ALA A 50 4.91 1.07 -6.84
CA ALA A 50 4.73 -0.24 -7.47
C ALA A 50 4.58 -0.13 -9.00
N GLY A 51 3.81 0.86 -9.48
CA GLY A 51 3.64 1.16 -10.90
C GLY A 51 4.94 1.58 -11.58
N TRP A 52 5.73 2.45 -10.93
CA TRP A 52 7.03 2.84 -11.46
C TRP A 52 8.02 1.69 -11.50
N VAL A 53 8.12 0.91 -10.42
CA VAL A 53 9.01 -0.24 -10.35
C VAL A 53 8.64 -1.28 -11.42
N LYS A 54 7.34 -1.57 -11.60
CA LYS A 54 6.87 -2.48 -12.65
C LYS A 54 7.25 -1.97 -14.03
N LYS A 55 6.93 -0.70 -14.33
CA LYS A 55 7.24 -0.06 -15.61
C LYS A 55 8.73 -0.08 -15.97
N ILE A 56 9.61 0.13 -14.99
CA ILE A 56 11.06 0.19 -15.22
C ILE A 56 11.67 -1.21 -15.28
N SER A 57 11.35 -2.08 -14.32
CA SER A 57 12.02 -3.36 -14.15
C SER A 57 11.41 -4.50 -14.97
N SER A 58 10.16 -4.34 -15.43
CA SER A 58 9.33 -5.42 -15.99
C SER A 58 9.20 -6.65 -15.06
N LYS A 59 9.47 -6.48 -13.76
CA LYS A 59 9.29 -7.51 -12.73
C LYS A 59 7.92 -7.34 -12.06
N PRO A 60 7.34 -8.44 -11.56
CA PRO A 60 6.16 -8.38 -10.71
C PRO A 60 6.33 -7.42 -9.52
N THR A 61 5.25 -6.74 -9.14
CA THR A 61 5.24 -5.81 -8.00
C THR A 61 4.06 -6.02 -7.05
N ILE A 62 4.30 -5.73 -5.77
CA ILE A 62 3.30 -5.72 -4.70
C ILE A 62 3.09 -4.28 -4.26
N THR A 63 1.84 -3.78 -4.35
CA THR A 63 1.45 -2.50 -3.76
C THR A 63 0.96 -2.68 -2.32
N VAL A 64 1.05 -1.62 -1.53
CA VAL A 64 0.54 -1.55 -0.15
C VAL A 64 0.16 -0.11 0.19
N GLY A 65 -0.45 0.09 1.35
CA GLY A 65 -0.67 1.42 1.93
C GLY A 65 -2.15 1.78 1.93
N SER A 66 -2.76 1.81 3.12
CA SER A 66 -4.18 2.12 3.32
C SER A 66 -5.16 1.30 2.45
N ILE A 67 -4.87 0.01 2.22
CA ILE A 67 -5.78 -0.88 1.48
C ILE A 67 -7.06 -1.11 2.28
N GLY A 68 -8.20 -0.77 1.67
CA GLY A 68 -9.53 -0.93 2.28
C GLY A 68 -9.76 -0.04 3.49
N LEU A 69 -8.99 1.03 3.64
CA LEU A 69 -9.04 1.95 4.77
C LEU A 69 -9.06 3.40 4.29
N ASP A 70 -9.92 4.23 4.88
CA ASP A 70 -9.84 5.67 4.65
C ASP A 70 -8.57 6.19 5.33
N ALA A 71 -7.74 6.90 4.56
CA ALA A 71 -6.52 7.41 5.14
C ALA A 71 -6.85 8.61 6.02
N ASP A 72 -6.53 8.44 7.30
CA ASP A 72 -6.36 9.45 8.33
C ASP A 72 -7.66 9.92 9.01
N PHE A 73 -8.09 9.18 10.04
CA PHE A 73 -8.39 9.89 11.27
C PHE A 73 -7.11 10.60 11.70
N ILE A 74 -7.14 11.93 11.61
CA ILE A 74 -6.05 12.85 11.92
C ILE A 74 -5.30 12.34 13.15
N SER A 75 -4.08 11.86 12.94
CA SER A 75 -3.13 11.68 14.02
C SER A 75 -2.97 13.05 14.65
N ASN A 76 -3.57 13.24 15.82
CA ASN A 76 -3.19 14.32 16.70
C ASN A 76 -1.65 14.30 16.74
N PRO A 77 -0.94 15.38 16.36
CA PRO A 77 0.52 15.38 16.20
C PRO A 77 1.28 14.85 17.43
N ASP A 78 0.62 14.89 18.59
CA ASP A 78 1.11 14.40 19.87
C ASP A 78 0.97 12.87 20.08
N GLN A 79 0.23 12.16 19.23
CA GLN A 79 0.05 10.71 19.35
C GLN A 79 1.02 9.92 18.47
N ARG A 80 2.08 9.40 19.08
CA ARG A 80 2.95 8.40 18.45
C ARG A 80 2.17 7.09 18.22
N GLY A 81 2.03 6.63 16.98
CA GLY A 81 1.48 5.30 16.64
C GLY A 81 0.56 5.27 15.43
N PHE A 82 0.05 4.08 15.09
CA PHE A 82 -0.90 3.87 13.97
C PHE A 82 -2.23 4.58 14.23
N SER A 83 -2.70 5.41 13.30
CA SER A 83 -4.05 5.99 13.39
C SER A 83 -5.14 4.93 13.25
N GLU A 84 -6.26 5.17 13.91
CA GLU A 84 -7.51 4.48 13.61
C GLU A 84 -7.91 4.77 12.16
N ALA A 85 -8.63 3.84 11.55
CA ALA A 85 -9.04 3.97 10.15
C ALA A 85 -10.35 3.23 9.91
N GLU A 86 -11.27 3.88 9.20
CA GLU A 86 -12.55 3.31 8.82
C GLU A 86 -12.41 2.51 7.52
N PRO A 87 -13.30 1.55 7.25
CA PRO A 87 -13.32 0.86 5.96
C PRO A 87 -13.52 1.84 4.79
N ALA A 88 -12.79 1.64 3.70
CA ALA A 88 -12.94 2.40 2.46
C ALA A 88 -13.15 1.51 1.24
N SER A 89 -13.71 2.10 0.18
CA SER A 89 -13.90 1.44 -1.11
C SER A 89 -12.58 0.98 -1.73
N LEU A 90 -12.61 -0.18 -2.38
CA LEU A 90 -11.50 -0.73 -3.16
C LEU A 90 -11.53 -0.33 -4.64
N ASN A 91 -12.51 0.47 -5.09
CA ASN A 91 -12.73 0.72 -6.53
C ASN A 91 -11.50 1.30 -7.24
N GLU A 92 -10.83 2.30 -6.66
CA GLU A 92 -9.60 2.88 -7.22
C GLU A 92 -8.46 1.84 -7.27
N LEU A 93 -8.32 1.02 -6.22
CA LEU A 93 -7.31 -0.03 -6.16
C LEU A 93 -7.51 -1.07 -7.27
N LEU A 94 -8.77 -1.51 -7.46
CA LEU A 94 -9.14 -2.46 -8.50
C LEU A 94 -8.94 -1.85 -9.90
N THR A 95 -9.30 -0.58 -10.09
CA THR A 95 -9.08 0.12 -11.36
C THR A 95 -7.60 0.16 -11.74
N ARG A 96 -6.72 0.42 -10.77
CA ARG A 96 -5.26 0.40 -11.00
C ARG A 96 -4.70 -0.99 -11.24
N LEU A 97 -5.25 -2.00 -10.55
CA LEU A 97 -4.92 -3.40 -10.79
C LEU A 97 -5.28 -3.81 -12.23
N ASP A 98 -6.48 -3.45 -12.70
CA ASP A 98 -6.95 -3.70 -14.06
C ASP A 98 -6.12 -2.97 -15.13
N ASN A 99 -5.52 -1.82 -14.77
CA ASN A 99 -4.58 -1.07 -15.59
C ASN A 99 -3.14 -1.64 -15.59
N ASP A 100 -2.92 -2.81 -14.99
CA ASP A 100 -1.62 -3.49 -14.89
C ASP A 100 -0.55 -2.69 -14.11
N GLU A 101 -0.97 -1.79 -13.19
CA GLU A 101 -0.02 -0.98 -12.41
C GLU A 101 0.78 -1.80 -11.38
N PHE A 102 0.25 -2.94 -10.92
CA PHE A 102 0.91 -3.86 -9.99
C PHE A 102 0.25 -5.24 -10.07
N ASP A 103 0.89 -6.26 -9.50
CA ASP A 103 0.46 -7.66 -9.65
C ASP A 103 -0.21 -8.20 -8.39
N LEU A 104 0.21 -7.72 -7.22
CA LEU A 104 -0.30 -8.16 -5.92
C LEU A 104 -0.57 -6.98 -4.99
N ILE A 105 -1.43 -7.22 -4.01
CA ILE A 105 -1.83 -6.24 -3.00
C ILE A 105 -1.52 -6.81 -1.62
N ALA A 106 -0.69 -6.12 -0.85
CA ALA A 106 -0.47 -6.43 0.56
C ALA A 106 -1.49 -5.69 1.43
N VAL A 107 -2.19 -6.44 2.28
CA VAL A 107 -3.19 -5.90 3.23
C VAL A 107 -2.61 -5.97 4.64
N GLY A 108 -2.71 -4.87 5.40
CA GLY A 108 -2.14 -4.77 6.75
C GLY A 108 -3.20 -4.61 7.83
N ARG A 109 -3.36 -3.37 8.32
CA ARG A 109 -4.27 -2.99 9.42
C ARG A 109 -5.71 -3.53 9.28
N ALA A 110 -6.24 -3.60 8.06
CA ALA A 110 -7.56 -4.16 7.82
C ALA A 110 -7.66 -5.64 8.23
N LEU A 111 -6.61 -6.45 7.97
CA LEU A 111 -6.55 -7.86 8.36
C LEU A 111 -6.44 -8.06 9.87
N ILE A 112 -5.72 -7.17 10.58
CA ILE A 112 -5.58 -7.24 12.05
C ILE A 112 -6.97 -7.16 12.72
N SER A 113 -7.85 -6.33 12.20
CA SER A 113 -9.20 -6.12 12.76
C SER A 113 -10.22 -7.13 12.23
N ASN A 114 -9.88 -7.79 11.11
CA ASN A 114 -10.79 -8.63 10.35
C ASN A 114 -10.02 -9.86 9.80
N PRO A 115 -9.85 -10.94 10.57
CA PRO A 115 -9.17 -12.14 10.08
C PRO A 115 -9.85 -12.75 8.83
N ASN A 116 -11.17 -12.57 8.72
CA ASN A 116 -11.97 -13.00 7.57
C ASN A 116 -12.15 -11.91 6.49
N TRP A 117 -11.30 -10.87 6.47
CA TRP A 117 -11.45 -9.72 5.55
C TRP A 117 -11.65 -10.15 4.10
N VAL A 118 -10.80 -11.06 3.59
CA VAL A 118 -10.87 -11.55 2.21
C VAL A 118 -12.23 -12.19 1.91
N LYS A 119 -12.77 -12.97 2.86
CA LYS A 119 -14.08 -13.60 2.72
C LYS A 119 -15.20 -12.57 2.69
N HIS A 120 -15.12 -11.51 3.49
CA HIS A 120 -16.10 -10.42 3.47
C HIS A 120 -16.07 -9.68 2.13
N ILE A 121 -14.89 -9.31 1.65
CA ILE A 121 -14.73 -8.65 0.34
C ILE A 121 -15.26 -9.55 -0.79
N GLN A 122 -14.89 -10.82 -0.81
CA GLN A 122 -15.34 -11.77 -1.84
C GLN A 122 -16.88 -11.91 -1.89
N ASN A 123 -17.55 -11.80 -0.73
CA ASN A 123 -18.99 -11.93 -0.62
C ASN A 123 -19.74 -10.59 -0.70
N ASN A 124 -19.06 -9.47 -0.99
CA ASN A 124 -19.63 -8.11 -0.94
C ASN A 124 -20.26 -7.77 0.42
N GLU A 125 -19.63 -8.23 1.52
CA GLU A 125 -20.06 -7.99 2.90
C GLU A 125 -19.27 -6.83 3.54
N ASP A 126 -19.06 -5.74 2.81
CA ASP A 126 -18.26 -4.59 3.26
C ASP A 126 -18.75 -4.01 4.59
N GLN A 127 -20.07 -4.05 4.82
CA GLN A 127 -20.72 -3.63 6.06
C GLN A 127 -20.32 -4.45 7.30
N LYS A 128 -19.69 -5.62 7.12
CA LYS A 128 -19.18 -6.45 8.23
C LYS A 128 -17.71 -6.15 8.55
N ILE A 129 -17.02 -5.36 7.72
CA ILE A 129 -15.63 -4.99 7.93
C ILE A 129 -15.58 -3.97 9.07
N LYS A 130 -14.85 -4.30 10.11
CA LYS A 130 -14.60 -3.44 11.26
C LYS A 130 -13.48 -2.47 10.97
N SER A 131 -13.62 -1.25 11.47
CA SER A 131 -12.59 -0.23 11.52
C SER A 131 -11.36 -0.74 12.28
N PHE A 132 -10.18 -0.31 11.87
CA PHE A 132 -8.97 -0.58 12.63
C PHE A 132 -8.86 0.35 13.83
N LYS A 133 -8.63 -0.24 15.01
CA LYS A 133 -8.39 0.48 16.25
C LYS A 133 -7.07 0.06 16.88
N LYS A 134 -6.38 0.99 17.56
CA LYS A 134 -5.10 0.71 18.24
C LYS A 134 -5.21 -0.44 19.25
N GLU A 135 -6.37 -0.60 19.89
CA GLU A 135 -6.65 -1.68 20.84
C GLU A 135 -6.55 -3.08 20.21
N HIS A 136 -6.82 -3.22 18.91
CA HIS A 136 -6.70 -4.51 18.21
C HIS A 136 -5.25 -5.01 18.19
N LEU A 137 -4.24 -4.12 18.30
CA LEU A 137 -2.83 -4.52 18.38
C LEU A 137 -2.48 -5.24 19.70
N ARG A 138 -3.37 -5.24 20.69
CA ARG A 138 -3.16 -5.88 22.00
C ARG A 138 -3.80 -7.26 22.08
N GLN A 139 -4.44 -7.73 21.02
CA GLN A 139 -5.15 -9.00 20.98
C GLN A 139 -4.73 -9.78 19.73
N LEU A 140 -4.48 -11.07 19.90
CA LEU A 140 -4.28 -12.01 18.79
C LEU A 140 -5.53 -12.89 18.75
N ILE A 141 -6.30 -12.75 17.67
CA ILE A 141 -7.60 -13.40 17.46
C ILE A 141 -7.54 -14.43 16.34
#